data_AF-A0A1Q7V2P1-F1
#
_entry.id   AF-A0A1Q7V2P1-F1
#
_cell.length_a   1.000
_cell.length_b   1.000
_cell.length_c   1.000
_cell.angle_alpha   90.00
_cell.angle_beta   90.00
_cell.angle_gamma   90.00
#
_symmetry.space_group_name_H-M   'P 1'
#
loop_
_entity.id
_entity.type
_entity.pdbx_description
1 polymer ?
#
loop_
_entity_poly.entity_id
_entity_poly.type
_entity_poly.pdbx_seq_one_letter_code
_entity_poly.pdbx_strand_id
1 'polypeptide(L)'
;MGGLITAGLVQNYPSRFSGAVPLCGVLAGSVGVWNQWLDSAFAFNTLLASGQLQVVNITDPLANFVNAGTVLNNAQATPEGRARIALVAALVDSPGWIEPLLPEPNPTDYATLEANQQVSLGGFDFLLYFYLRAELENRARGNPSWNTGVDYEKQLKRSVGYAEVQALYEQAGLSLEADIETLNGATRIAADPAAVSYLSQNIIFDGKIRVPILTVQGVGDDVANVQNERAYADVVRKAGNRSFLREAVVQRAAHCFFTSAETIAALQTLIRRLDTAEWRGTDARALNEAAAALPNLYDILFGPGTEPVRPAFRDYESAPFLRPFDASHQSPRNQSRTKPAEETQSR
;
A
#
# COMPACT_ATOMS: atom_id res chain seq x y z
N MET A 1 10.62 -0.04 3.71
CA MET A 1 10.00 -0.86 4.79
C MET A 1 10.31 -0.37 6.22
N GLY A 2 10.86 0.84 6.44
CA GLY A 2 11.24 1.30 7.78
C GLY A 2 10.07 1.34 8.77
N GLY A 3 8.92 1.91 8.37
CA GLY A 3 7.73 1.97 9.23
C GLY A 3 7.17 0.61 9.64
N LEU A 4 7.15 -0.39 8.74
CA LEU A 4 6.75 -1.77 9.06
C LEU A 4 7.64 -2.38 10.17
N ILE A 5 8.96 -2.24 10.02
CA ILE A 5 9.93 -2.73 11.00
C ILE A 5 9.76 -2.00 12.34
N THR A 6 9.63 -0.68 12.33
CA THR A 6 9.42 0.13 13.55
C THR A 6 8.17 -0.33 14.33
N ALA A 7 7.03 -0.44 13.66
CA ALA A 7 5.79 -0.89 14.28
C ALA A 7 5.88 -2.36 14.75
N GLY A 8 6.49 -3.23 13.95
CA GLY A 8 6.70 -4.64 14.29
C GLY A 8 7.63 -4.84 15.49
N LEU A 9 8.70 -4.04 15.60
CA LEU A 9 9.62 -4.06 16.75
C LEU A 9 8.92 -3.63 18.03
N VAL A 10 8.08 -2.59 17.98
CA VAL A 10 7.28 -2.17 19.13
C VAL A 10 6.29 -3.26 19.55
N GLN A 11 5.62 -3.91 18.60
CA GLN A 11 4.70 -5.00 18.90
C GLN A 11 5.41 -6.19 19.55
N ASN A 12 6.54 -6.62 18.98
CA ASN A 12 7.22 -7.86 19.39
C ASN A 12 8.14 -7.67 20.61
N TYR A 13 8.66 -6.46 20.82
CA TYR A 13 9.60 -6.13 21.90
C TYR A 13 9.21 -4.85 22.64
N PRO A 14 7.98 -4.74 23.17
CA PRO A 14 7.44 -3.49 23.69
C PRO A 14 8.22 -2.92 24.89
N SER A 15 8.94 -3.76 25.64
CA SER A 15 9.76 -3.30 26.77
C SER A 15 11.08 -2.65 26.37
N ARG A 16 11.44 -2.67 25.07
CA ARG A 16 12.68 -2.07 24.55
C ARG A 16 12.49 -0.64 24.03
N PHE A 17 11.25 -0.16 23.96
CA PHE A 17 10.91 1.13 23.38
C PHE A 17 9.97 1.88 24.31
N SER A 18 10.08 3.21 24.36
CA SER A 18 9.13 4.06 25.09
C SER A 18 8.00 4.59 24.20
N GLY A 19 8.23 4.63 22.89
CA GLY A 19 7.29 5.05 21.86
C GLY A 19 7.93 4.91 20.47
N ALA A 20 7.18 5.18 19.41
CA ALA A 20 7.70 5.11 18.05
C ALA A 20 7.06 6.10 17.08
N VAL A 21 7.82 6.49 16.06
CA VAL A 21 7.35 7.25 14.89
C VAL A 21 7.61 6.45 13.61
N PRO A 22 6.72 5.52 13.22
CA PRO A 22 6.77 4.87 11.93
C PRO A 22 6.52 5.90 10.81
N LEU A 23 7.44 6.01 9.86
CA LEU A 23 7.28 6.83 8.66
C LEU A 23 7.01 5.91 7.46
N CYS A 24 6.14 6.35 6.54
CA CYS A 24 5.84 5.69 5.25
C CYS A 24 5.67 4.16 5.40
N GLY A 25 4.82 3.77 6.36
CA GLY A 25 4.78 2.40 6.85
C GLY A 25 3.89 1.51 5.99
N VAL A 26 4.39 0.32 5.65
CA VAL A 26 3.58 -0.77 5.09
C VAL A 26 2.75 -1.41 6.20
N LEU A 27 1.85 -0.62 6.80
CA LEU A 27 1.21 -0.95 8.07
C LEU A 27 -0.06 -1.83 7.94
N ALA A 28 -0.46 -2.19 6.72
CA ALA A 28 -1.37 -3.32 6.52
C ALA A 28 -0.70 -4.69 6.76
N GLY A 29 0.59 -4.69 7.10
CA GLY A 29 1.35 -5.89 7.45
C GLY A 29 1.84 -6.64 6.23
N SER A 30 2.76 -7.57 6.46
CA SER A 30 3.48 -8.26 5.38
C SER A 30 2.52 -9.01 4.44
N VAL A 31 1.61 -9.81 4.99
CA VAL A 31 0.68 -10.62 4.20
C VAL A 31 -0.34 -9.77 3.43
N GLY A 32 -0.91 -8.73 4.07
CA GLY A 32 -1.94 -7.90 3.45
C GLY A 32 -1.42 -7.18 2.21
N VAL A 33 -0.25 -6.56 2.33
CA VAL A 33 0.35 -5.79 1.24
C VAL A 33 0.86 -6.67 0.11
N TRP A 34 1.52 -7.79 0.41
CA TRP A 34 1.95 -8.72 -0.64
C TRP A 34 0.78 -9.39 -1.38
N ASN A 35 -0.41 -9.46 -0.79
CA ASN A 35 -1.62 -9.88 -1.49
C ASN A 35 -2.19 -8.76 -2.38
N GLN A 36 -2.16 -7.50 -1.93
CA GLN A 36 -2.61 -6.37 -2.74
C GLN A 36 -1.74 -6.16 -3.98
N TRP A 37 -0.42 -6.22 -3.83
CA TRP A 37 0.50 -6.16 -4.96
C TRP A 37 0.35 -7.36 -5.91
N LEU A 38 0.05 -8.55 -5.38
CA LEU A 38 -0.27 -9.71 -6.22
C LEU A 38 -1.53 -9.46 -7.07
N ASP A 39 -2.56 -8.82 -6.52
CA ASP A 39 -3.79 -8.52 -7.25
C ASP A 39 -3.55 -7.60 -8.45
N SER A 40 -2.74 -6.55 -8.28
CA SER A 40 -2.31 -5.66 -9.37
C SER A 40 -1.47 -6.41 -10.41
N ALA A 41 -0.43 -7.15 -9.98
CA ALA A 41 0.43 -7.91 -10.89
C ALA A 41 -0.35 -8.97 -11.69
N PHE A 42 -1.30 -9.65 -11.04
CA PHE A 42 -2.21 -10.61 -11.67
C PHE A 42 -3.07 -9.94 -12.72
N ALA A 43 -3.72 -8.82 -12.39
CA ALA A 43 -4.58 -8.10 -13.33
C ALA A 43 -3.80 -7.59 -14.55
N PHE A 44 -2.60 -7.04 -14.32
CA PHE A 44 -1.70 -6.62 -15.39
C PHE A 44 -1.35 -7.78 -16.32
N ASN A 45 -0.96 -8.92 -15.74
CA ASN A 45 -0.59 -10.09 -16.53
C ASN A 45 -1.77 -10.64 -17.32
N THR A 46 -2.96 -10.71 -16.72
CA THR A 46 -4.16 -11.26 -17.35
C THR A 46 -4.70 -10.37 -18.47
N LEU A 47 -4.83 -9.06 -18.24
CA LEU A 47 -5.51 -8.15 -19.17
C LEU A 47 -4.58 -7.51 -20.21
N LEU A 48 -3.31 -7.30 -19.88
CA LEU A 48 -2.36 -6.58 -20.73
C LEU A 48 -1.27 -7.50 -21.27
N ALA A 49 -0.66 -8.34 -20.42
CA ALA A 49 0.43 -9.22 -20.85
C ALA A 49 -0.04 -10.59 -21.37
N SER A 50 -1.35 -10.84 -21.43
CA SER A 50 -1.93 -12.09 -21.96
C SER A 50 -1.33 -13.36 -21.31
N GLY A 51 -1.01 -13.30 -20.02
CA GLY A 51 -0.45 -14.43 -19.25
C GLY A 51 1.02 -14.73 -19.50
N GLN A 52 1.76 -13.87 -20.21
CA GLN A 52 3.16 -14.11 -20.57
C GLN A 52 4.16 -13.89 -19.43
N LEU A 53 3.74 -13.27 -18.32
CA LEU A 53 4.60 -12.98 -17.18
C LEU A 53 4.44 -14.01 -16.07
N GLN A 54 5.51 -14.26 -15.32
CA GLN A 54 5.44 -14.95 -14.04
C GLN A 54 5.08 -13.95 -12.93
N VAL A 55 3.93 -14.12 -12.28
CA VAL A 55 3.53 -13.23 -11.15
C VAL A 55 3.86 -13.85 -9.79
N VAL A 56 4.14 -15.15 -9.76
CA VAL A 56 4.65 -15.93 -8.63
C VAL A 56 5.63 -16.97 -9.15
N ASN A 57 6.45 -17.54 -8.26
CA ASN A 57 7.51 -18.51 -8.59
C ASN A 57 8.42 -18.00 -9.72
N ILE A 58 8.85 -16.75 -9.58
CA ILE A 58 9.54 -16.00 -10.64
C ILE A 58 10.96 -16.52 -10.78
N THR A 59 11.30 -17.06 -11.95
CA THR A 59 12.62 -17.66 -12.21
C THR A 59 13.60 -16.68 -12.83
N ASP A 60 13.11 -15.68 -13.57
CA ASP A 60 13.93 -14.63 -14.18
C ASP A 60 13.27 -13.25 -13.98
N PRO A 61 13.49 -12.60 -12.82
CA PRO A 61 12.85 -11.33 -12.52
C PRO A 61 13.30 -10.20 -13.46
N LEU A 62 14.49 -10.28 -14.07
CA LEU A 62 14.96 -9.28 -15.02
C LEU A 62 14.20 -9.37 -16.34
N ALA A 63 14.09 -10.57 -16.91
CA ALA A 63 13.31 -10.77 -18.13
C ALA A 63 11.84 -10.38 -17.91
N ASN A 64 11.27 -10.75 -16.77
CA ASN A 64 9.88 -10.41 -16.42
C ASN A 64 9.67 -8.89 -16.34
N PHE A 65 10.58 -8.17 -15.67
CA PHE A 65 10.54 -6.71 -15.57
C PHE A 65 10.64 -6.02 -16.95
N VAL A 66 11.59 -6.43 -17.79
CA VAL A 66 11.78 -5.85 -19.14
C VAL A 66 10.55 -6.10 -20.02
N ASN A 67 10.02 -7.33 -20.01
CA ASN A 67 8.84 -7.70 -20.79
C ASN A 67 7.60 -6.93 -20.32
N ALA A 68 7.40 -6.81 -19.01
CA ALA A 68 6.31 -6.04 -18.43
C ALA A 68 6.39 -4.56 -18.82
N GLY A 69 7.58 -3.96 -18.80
CA GLY A 69 7.79 -2.58 -19.25
C GLY A 69 7.43 -2.38 -20.73
N THR A 70 7.75 -3.34 -21.59
CA THR A 70 7.37 -3.28 -23.01
C THR A 70 5.86 -3.40 -23.20
N VAL A 71 5.20 -4.32 -22.49
CA VAL A 71 3.73 -4.46 -22.50
C VAL A 71 3.07 -3.17 -22.02
N LEU A 72 3.56 -2.59 -20.93
CA LEU A 72 3.03 -1.37 -20.34
C LEU A 72 3.13 -0.18 -21.32
N ASN A 73 4.31 0.02 -21.94
CA ASN A 73 4.51 1.08 -22.92
C ASN A 73 3.60 0.93 -24.16
N ASN A 74 3.39 -0.31 -24.62
CA ASN A 74 2.49 -0.59 -25.73
C ASN A 74 1.03 -0.32 -25.34
N ALA A 75 0.63 -0.70 -24.12
CA ALA A 75 -0.72 -0.44 -23.61
C ALA A 75 -0.99 1.07 -23.50
N GLN A 76 -0.02 1.85 -22.99
CA GLN A 76 -0.14 3.30 -22.83
C GLN A 76 -0.51 4.04 -24.12
N ALA A 77 -0.10 3.50 -25.27
CA ALA A 77 -0.35 4.09 -26.58
C ALA A 77 -1.83 4.05 -27.01
N THR A 78 -2.69 3.29 -26.32
CA THR A 78 -4.09 3.06 -26.72
C THR A 78 -5.08 3.49 -25.62
N PRO A 79 -6.27 4.01 -25.94
CA PRO A 79 -7.31 4.27 -24.94
C PRO A 79 -7.68 3.02 -24.11
N GLU A 80 -7.79 1.86 -24.75
CA GLU A 80 -8.14 0.59 -24.10
C GLU A 80 -7.05 0.13 -23.13
N GLY A 81 -5.78 0.29 -23.52
CA GLY A 81 -4.65 -0.03 -22.66
C GLY A 81 -4.56 0.90 -21.44
N ARG A 82 -4.78 2.21 -21.63
CA ARG A 82 -4.84 3.18 -20.51
C ARG A 82 -5.97 2.89 -19.52
N ALA A 83 -7.15 2.52 -20.04
CA ALA A 83 -8.27 2.10 -19.18
C ALA A 83 -7.90 0.88 -18.31
N ARG A 84 -7.24 -0.12 -18.90
CA ARG A 84 -6.74 -1.31 -18.19
C ARG A 84 -5.61 -1.00 -17.21
N ILE A 85 -4.72 -0.07 -17.54
CA ILE A 85 -3.68 0.41 -16.62
C ILE A 85 -4.32 1.04 -15.38
N ALA A 86 -5.33 1.88 -15.56
CA ALA A 86 -6.07 2.46 -14.43
C ALA A 86 -6.77 1.38 -13.59
N LEU A 87 -7.34 0.34 -14.22
CA LEU A 87 -7.92 -0.80 -13.47
C LEU A 87 -6.85 -1.51 -12.63
N VAL A 88 -5.67 -1.78 -13.19
CA VAL A 88 -4.54 -2.38 -12.47
C VAL A 88 -4.13 -1.51 -11.28
N ALA A 89 -3.98 -0.20 -11.50
CA ALA A 89 -3.60 0.78 -10.48
C ALA A 89 -4.64 0.91 -9.37
N ALA A 90 -5.93 0.81 -9.69
CA ALA A 90 -7.02 0.86 -8.71
C ALA A 90 -7.00 -0.33 -7.73
N LEU A 91 -6.52 -1.52 -8.14
CA LEU A 91 -6.46 -2.69 -7.25
C LEU A 91 -5.45 -2.53 -6.10
N VAL A 92 -4.54 -1.56 -6.21
CA VAL A 92 -3.60 -1.14 -5.16
C VAL A 92 -3.89 0.24 -4.59
N ASP A 93 -4.98 0.90 -5.01
CA ASP A 93 -5.29 2.31 -4.65
C ASP A 93 -4.13 3.27 -4.97
N SER A 94 -3.47 3.09 -6.13
CA SER A 94 -2.41 3.99 -6.58
C SER A 94 -2.95 5.44 -6.68
N PRO A 95 -2.27 6.43 -6.08
CA PRO A 95 -2.80 7.79 -5.96
C PRO A 95 -2.74 8.60 -7.26
N GLY A 96 -1.96 8.17 -8.26
CA GLY A 96 -1.73 8.96 -9.48
C GLY A 96 -1.02 10.30 -9.24
N TRP A 97 -0.36 10.48 -8.09
CA TRP A 97 0.44 11.66 -7.75
C TRP A 97 1.84 11.25 -7.30
N ILE A 98 2.82 11.39 -8.19
CA ILE A 98 4.13 10.75 -8.03
C ILE A 98 5.30 11.75 -7.98
N GLU A 99 5.05 13.01 -8.33
CA GLU A 99 6.08 14.06 -8.39
C GLU A 99 5.97 15.01 -7.19
N PRO A 100 6.90 14.95 -6.20
CA PRO A 100 6.79 15.71 -4.94
C PRO A 100 6.84 17.23 -5.09
N LEU A 101 7.37 17.71 -6.21
CA LEU A 101 7.52 19.15 -6.52
C LEU A 101 6.39 19.69 -7.40
N LEU A 102 5.51 18.81 -7.90
CA LEU A 102 4.35 19.22 -8.68
C LEU A 102 3.09 19.24 -7.80
N PRO A 103 2.14 20.15 -8.07
CA PRO A 103 0.84 20.13 -7.39
C PRO A 103 0.14 18.78 -7.54
N GLU A 104 -0.65 18.39 -6.53
CA GLU A 104 -1.57 17.27 -6.64
C GLU A 104 -2.48 17.46 -7.87
N PRO A 105 -2.59 16.48 -8.77
CA PRO A 105 -3.52 16.55 -9.89
C PRO A 105 -4.97 16.77 -9.41
N ASN A 106 -5.79 17.41 -10.23
CA ASN A 106 -7.21 17.47 -9.93
C ASN A 106 -7.78 16.03 -9.85
N PRO A 107 -8.58 15.67 -8.84
CA PRO A 107 -9.13 14.31 -8.71
C PRO A 107 -9.95 13.81 -9.90
N THR A 108 -10.39 14.70 -10.81
CA THR A 108 -11.10 14.33 -12.04
C THR A 108 -10.24 14.51 -13.30
N ASP A 109 -8.96 14.85 -13.17
CA ASP A 109 -8.00 14.86 -14.28
C ASP A 109 -7.43 13.44 -14.48
N TYR A 110 -8.32 12.55 -14.93
CA TYR A 110 -8.00 11.13 -15.12
C TYR A 110 -6.89 10.89 -16.15
N ALA A 111 -6.66 11.82 -17.07
CA ALA A 111 -5.56 11.70 -18.03
C ALA A 111 -4.20 11.84 -17.33
N THR A 112 -4.06 12.82 -16.43
CA THR A 112 -2.83 13.01 -15.66
C THR A 112 -2.65 11.91 -14.61
N LEU A 113 -3.72 11.53 -13.92
CA LEU A 113 -3.68 10.45 -12.92
C LEU A 113 -3.23 9.12 -13.54
N GLU A 114 -3.85 8.71 -14.65
CA GLU A 114 -3.49 7.49 -15.38
C GLU A 114 -2.06 7.52 -15.91
N ALA A 115 -1.61 8.64 -16.49
CA ALA A 115 -0.24 8.78 -16.97
C ALA A 115 0.78 8.62 -15.82
N ASN A 116 0.48 9.15 -14.65
CA ASN A 116 1.33 8.98 -13.46
C ASN A 116 1.29 7.54 -12.94
N GLN A 117 0.13 6.88 -12.95
CA GLN A 117 0.00 5.47 -12.57
C GLN A 117 0.81 4.55 -13.49
N GLN A 118 0.85 4.83 -14.80
CA GLN A 118 1.72 4.14 -15.74
C GLN A 118 3.19 4.27 -15.32
N VAL A 119 3.63 5.47 -14.94
CA VAL A 119 5.02 5.69 -14.51
C VAL A 119 5.33 4.94 -13.21
N SER A 120 4.44 4.97 -12.20
CA SER A 120 4.61 4.19 -10.96
C SER A 120 4.74 2.70 -11.24
N LEU A 121 3.82 2.14 -12.05
CA LEU A 121 3.82 0.73 -12.45
C LEU A 121 5.15 0.33 -13.09
N GLY A 122 5.59 1.09 -14.10
CA GLY A 122 6.83 0.83 -14.82
C GLY A 122 8.11 1.04 -13.99
N GLY A 123 8.01 1.72 -12.85
CA GLY A 123 9.10 2.03 -11.95
C GLY A 123 9.20 1.06 -10.77
N PHE A 124 8.94 1.57 -9.57
CA PHE A 124 9.16 0.83 -8.33
C PHE A 124 8.18 -0.32 -8.12
N ASP A 125 6.97 -0.24 -8.69
CA ASP A 125 5.96 -1.28 -8.57
C ASP A 125 6.38 -2.56 -9.30
N PHE A 126 6.83 -2.50 -10.56
CA PHE A 126 7.36 -3.70 -11.23
C PHE A 126 8.64 -4.23 -10.56
N LEU A 127 9.46 -3.36 -9.96
CA LEU A 127 10.57 -3.82 -9.12
C LEU A 127 10.05 -4.63 -7.92
N LEU A 128 8.98 -4.18 -7.25
CA LEU A 128 8.33 -4.89 -6.16
C LEU A 128 7.71 -6.21 -6.64
N TYR A 129 6.94 -6.17 -7.71
CA TYR A 129 6.14 -7.29 -8.21
C TYR A 129 7.01 -8.44 -8.72
N PHE A 130 8.20 -8.14 -9.24
CA PHE A 130 9.06 -9.16 -9.86
C PHE A 130 10.33 -9.45 -9.06
N TYR A 131 11.17 -8.45 -8.80
CA TYR A 131 12.44 -8.67 -8.10
C TYR A 131 12.26 -8.95 -6.61
N LEU A 132 11.55 -8.06 -5.92
CA LEU A 132 11.37 -8.20 -4.48
C LEU A 132 10.43 -9.36 -4.14
N ARG A 133 9.49 -9.69 -5.04
CA ARG A 133 8.70 -10.92 -4.98
C ARG A 133 9.58 -12.17 -5.07
N ALA A 134 10.43 -12.29 -6.08
CA ALA A 134 11.34 -13.44 -6.24
C ALA A 134 12.24 -13.61 -5.00
N GLU A 135 12.75 -12.49 -4.47
CA GLU A 135 13.55 -12.46 -3.24
C GLU A 135 12.76 -12.96 -2.03
N LEU A 136 11.53 -12.47 -1.86
CA LEU A 136 10.62 -12.91 -0.82
C LEU A 136 10.32 -14.40 -0.91
N GLU A 137 9.96 -14.89 -2.10
CA GLU A 137 9.63 -16.30 -2.33
C GLU A 137 10.83 -17.21 -2.03
N ASN A 138 12.04 -16.78 -2.37
CA ASN A 138 13.26 -17.48 -2.00
C ASN A 138 13.45 -17.56 -0.47
N ARG A 139 13.21 -16.47 0.27
CA ARG A 139 13.26 -16.48 1.74
C ARG A 139 12.17 -17.35 2.36
N ALA A 140 10.95 -17.26 1.82
CA ALA A 140 9.78 -17.99 2.30
C ALA A 140 9.76 -19.46 1.85
N ARG A 141 10.63 -19.83 0.91
CA ARG A 141 10.71 -21.15 0.24
C ARG A 141 9.39 -21.56 -0.42
N GLY A 142 8.74 -20.59 -1.09
CA GLY A 142 7.47 -20.77 -1.78
C GLY A 142 6.71 -19.44 -1.91
N ASN A 143 5.55 -19.47 -2.54
CA ASN A 143 4.68 -18.31 -2.75
C ASN A 143 3.81 -18.03 -1.51
N PRO A 144 4.01 -16.91 -0.77
CA PRO A 144 3.18 -16.57 0.38
C PRO A 144 1.86 -15.83 0.06
N SER A 145 1.57 -15.51 -1.21
CA SER A 145 0.42 -14.67 -1.60
C SER A 145 -0.64 -15.45 -2.37
N TRP A 146 -1.89 -15.00 -2.31
CA TRP A 146 -3.02 -15.63 -3.00
C TRP A 146 -4.06 -14.62 -3.47
N ASN A 147 -4.75 -14.98 -4.55
CA ASN A 147 -5.98 -14.31 -4.99
C ASN A 147 -7.19 -15.25 -5.07
N THR A 148 -7.06 -16.50 -4.60
CA THR A 148 -8.21 -17.40 -4.41
C THR A 148 -9.24 -16.75 -3.48
N GLY A 149 -10.50 -16.67 -3.94
CA GLY A 149 -11.60 -16.05 -3.19
C GLY A 149 -11.66 -14.52 -3.29
N VAL A 150 -10.80 -13.89 -4.10
CA VAL A 150 -10.90 -12.47 -4.41
C VAL A 150 -11.97 -12.24 -5.47
N ASP A 151 -12.86 -11.30 -5.18
CA ASP A 151 -13.86 -10.78 -6.09
C ASP A 151 -13.41 -9.38 -6.53
N TYR A 152 -12.89 -9.29 -7.76
CA TYR A 152 -12.31 -8.05 -8.28
C TYR A 152 -13.36 -6.96 -8.51
N GLU A 153 -14.64 -7.31 -8.70
CA GLU A 153 -15.72 -6.32 -8.77
C GLU A 153 -15.91 -5.64 -7.41
N LYS A 154 -15.96 -6.44 -6.33
CA LYS A 154 -16.08 -5.91 -4.96
C LYS A 154 -14.86 -5.13 -4.52
N GLN A 155 -13.67 -5.57 -4.91
CA GLN A 155 -12.43 -4.84 -4.61
C GLN A 155 -12.41 -3.50 -5.33
N LEU A 156 -12.69 -3.48 -6.64
CA LEU A 156 -12.72 -2.25 -7.43
C LEU A 156 -13.77 -1.25 -6.91
N LYS A 157 -14.99 -1.69 -6.58
CA LYS A 157 -16.04 -0.81 -6.00
C LYS A 157 -15.64 -0.16 -4.67
N ARG A 158 -14.62 -0.68 -3.99
CA ARG A 158 -14.08 -0.13 -2.74
C ARG A 158 -12.85 0.74 -2.97
N SER A 159 -12.26 0.70 -4.16
CA SER A 159 -11.07 1.45 -4.51
C SER A 159 -11.36 2.94 -4.63
N VAL A 160 -10.37 3.76 -4.26
CA VAL A 160 -10.39 5.20 -4.50
C VAL A 160 -10.35 5.55 -6.00
N GLY A 161 -9.83 4.65 -6.84
CA GLY A 161 -9.75 4.78 -8.29
C GLY A 161 -11.03 4.35 -9.04
N TYR A 162 -12.12 3.99 -8.35
CA TYR A 162 -13.30 3.43 -9.01
C TYR A 162 -13.89 4.36 -10.09
N ALA A 163 -14.06 5.64 -9.77
CA ALA A 163 -14.64 6.61 -10.69
C ALA A 163 -13.72 6.90 -11.90
N GLU A 164 -12.41 6.89 -11.69
CA GLU A 164 -11.41 7.01 -12.75
C GLU A 164 -11.51 5.84 -13.72
N VAL A 165 -11.53 4.61 -13.20
CA VAL A 165 -11.64 3.39 -14.02
C VAL A 165 -12.93 3.42 -14.85
N GLN A 166 -14.07 3.75 -14.25
CA GLN A 166 -15.34 3.84 -14.99
C GLN A 166 -15.26 4.84 -16.14
N ALA A 167 -14.73 6.04 -15.89
CA ALA A 167 -14.62 7.09 -16.89
C ALA A 167 -13.68 6.70 -18.05
N LEU A 168 -12.54 6.08 -17.74
CA LEU A 168 -11.57 5.66 -18.76
C LEU A 168 -12.08 4.49 -19.60
N TYR A 169 -12.80 3.52 -19.00
CA TYR A 169 -13.45 2.44 -19.76
C TYR A 169 -14.56 2.97 -20.67
N GLU A 170 -15.41 3.88 -20.18
CA GLU A 170 -16.44 4.55 -20.98
C GLU A 170 -15.81 5.32 -22.16
N GLN A 171 -14.76 6.09 -21.89
CA GLN A 171 -14.03 6.84 -22.91
C GLN A 171 -13.41 5.93 -23.98
N ALA A 172 -12.91 4.76 -23.59
CA ALA A 172 -12.32 3.77 -24.49
C ALA A 172 -13.38 2.95 -25.25
N GLY A 173 -14.67 3.04 -24.91
CA GLY A 173 -15.71 2.15 -25.45
C GLY A 173 -15.50 0.68 -25.08
N LEU A 174 -14.80 0.43 -23.97
CA LEU A 174 -14.43 -0.90 -23.48
C LEU A 174 -15.42 -1.34 -22.38
N SER A 175 -15.79 -2.63 -22.33
CA SER A 175 -16.63 -3.15 -21.24
C SER A 175 -15.78 -3.46 -20.00
N LEU A 176 -16.00 -2.69 -18.93
CA LEU A 176 -15.39 -2.94 -17.64
C LEU A 176 -15.86 -4.27 -17.06
N GLU A 177 -17.13 -4.61 -17.23
CA GLU A 177 -17.73 -5.86 -16.78
C GLU A 177 -17.03 -7.06 -17.42
N ALA A 178 -16.75 -7.03 -18.73
CA ALA A 178 -16.08 -8.12 -19.44
C ALA A 178 -14.63 -8.34 -18.95
N ASP A 179 -13.88 -7.26 -18.68
CA ASP A 179 -12.53 -7.37 -18.12
C ASP A 179 -12.57 -7.88 -16.66
N ILE A 180 -13.54 -7.44 -15.85
CA ILE A 180 -13.75 -7.96 -14.49
C ILE A 180 -14.16 -9.44 -14.50
N GLU A 181 -15.02 -9.86 -15.42
CA GLU A 181 -15.37 -11.28 -15.64
C GLU A 181 -14.14 -12.09 -16.05
N THR A 182 -13.30 -11.52 -16.92
CA THR A 182 -12.03 -12.14 -17.33
C THR A 182 -11.10 -12.34 -16.13
N LEU A 183 -10.90 -11.31 -15.31
CA LEU A 183 -10.11 -11.40 -14.08
C LEU A 183 -10.71 -12.44 -13.10
N ASN A 184 -12.04 -12.45 -12.99
CA ASN A 184 -12.71 -13.31 -12.03
C ASN A 184 -12.72 -14.79 -12.46
N GLY A 185 -12.77 -15.06 -13.76
CA GLY A 185 -12.75 -16.38 -14.38
C GLY A 185 -11.36 -16.95 -14.66
N ALA A 186 -10.31 -16.13 -14.59
CA ALA A 186 -8.93 -16.58 -14.78
C ALA A 186 -8.45 -17.54 -13.68
N THR A 187 -7.49 -18.40 -14.02
CA THR A 187 -6.87 -19.35 -13.09
C THR A 187 -6.28 -18.63 -11.88
N ARG A 188 -6.74 -18.99 -10.68
CA ARG A 188 -6.33 -18.34 -9.43
C ARG A 188 -5.02 -18.88 -8.89
N ILE A 189 -4.34 -18.03 -8.14
CA ILE A 189 -3.08 -18.29 -7.48
C ILE A 189 -3.37 -18.63 -6.01
N ALA A 190 -3.03 -19.85 -5.64
CA ALA A 190 -3.02 -20.30 -4.25
C ALA A 190 -1.63 -20.05 -3.63
N ALA A 191 -1.60 -19.81 -2.32
CA ALA A 191 -0.36 -19.68 -1.57
C ALA A 191 0.11 -21.03 -1.03
N ASP A 192 1.43 -21.14 -0.85
CA ASP A 192 2.06 -22.25 -0.13
C ASP A 192 1.89 -22.02 1.39
N PRO A 193 1.25 -22.95 2.14
CA PRO A 193 0.96 -22.73 3.55
C PRO A 193 2.20 -22.46 4.42
N ALA A 194 3.33 -23.09 4.11
CA ALA A 194 4.59 -22.86 4.81
C ALA A 194 5.15 -21.45 4.55
N ALA A 195 5.04 -20.95 3.31
CA ALA A 195 5.45 -19.60 2.95
C ALA A 195 4.56 -18.55 3.62
N VAL A 196 3.24 -18.78 3.67
CA VAL A 196 2.30 -17.93 4.43
C VAL A 196 2.69 -17.89 5.91
N SER A 197 3.03 -19.03 6.51
CA SER A 197 3.50 -19.09 7.90
C SER A 197 4.78 -18.28 8.09
N TYR A 198 5.75 -18.40 7.18
CA TYR A 198 6.97 -17.59 7.21
C TYR A 198 6.64 -16.10 7.17
N LEU A 199 5.83 -15.66 6.19
CA LEU A 199 5.52 -14.25 6.04
C LEU A 199 4.76 -13.69 7.24
N SER A 200 3.86 -14.49 7.80
CA SER A 200 3.08 -14.12 8.97
C SER A 200 3.92 -13.97 10.25
N GLN A 201 5.00 -14.75 10.39
CA GLN A 201 5.97 -14.58 11.48
C GLN A 201 6.84 -13.34 11.26
N ASN A 202 6.97 -12.88 10.02
CA ASN A 202 7.70 -11.68 9.63
C ASN A 202 6.75 -10.47 9.52
N ILE A 203 6.13 -10.13 10.66
CA ILE A 203 5.30 -8.95 10.93
C ILE A 203 3.93 -8.96 10.24
N ILE A 204 2.96 -9.52 10.97
CA ILE A 204 1.55 -9.13 10.91
C ILE A 204 1.17 -8.42 12.20
N PHE A 205 0.17 -7.56 12.14
CA PHE A 205 -0.22 -6.77 13.31
C PHE A 205 -1.35 -7.42 14.11
N ASP A 206 -1.26 -7.33 15.43
CA ASP A 206 -2.30 -7.78 16.36
C ASP A 206 -2.97 -6.61 17.12
N GLY A 207 -2.46 -5.38 16.93
CA GLY A 207 -2.96 -4.16 17.54
C GLY A 207 -2.69 -4.03 19.04
N LYS A 208 -1.96 -4.98 19.66
CA LYS A 208 -1.70 -5.01 21.11
C LYS A 208 -0.52 -4.13 21.52
N ILE A 209 -0.50 -2.91 21.01
CA ILE A 209 0.53 -1.92 21.34
C ILE A 209 0.38 -1.43 22.78
N ARG A 210 1.52 -1.19 23.45
CA ARG A 210 1.58 -0.79 24.88
C ARG A 210 2.33 0.53 25.11
N VAL A 211 2.82 1.13 24.04
CA VAL A 211 3.57 2.38 24.05
C VAL A 211 2.96 3.33 23.02
N PRO A 212 3.07 4.67 23.20
CA PRO A 212 2.56 5.61 22.23
C PRO A 212 3.24 5.47 20.86
N ILE A 213 2.45 5.48 19.79
CA ILE A 213 2.89 5.45 18.41
C ILE A 213 2.24 6.63 17.67
N LEU A 214 3.05 7.42 16.97
CA LEU A 214 2.59 8.43 16.03
C LEU A 214 3.07 8.05 14.62
N THR A 215 2.19 7.58 13.76
CA THR A 215 2.56 7.26 12.38
C THR A 215 2.56 8.51 11.51
N VAL A 216 3.39 8.53 10.47
CA VAL A 216 3.43 9.61 9.47
C VAL A 216 3.40 9.02 8.06
N GLN A 217 2.42 9.43 7.26
CA GLN A 217 2.20 8.90 5.91
C GLN A 217 1.94 10.02 4.91
N GLY A 218 2.46 9.89 3.69
CA GLY A 218 2.15 10.79 2.58
C GLY A 218 0.83 10.38 1.91
N VAL A 219 -0.02 11.32 1.54
CA VAL A 219 -1.27 11.02 0.78
C VAL A 219 -0.98 10.49 -0.63
N GLY A 220 0.10 10.95 -1.26
CA GLY A 220 0.54 10.54 -2.59
C GLY A 220 1.63 9.48 -2.58
N ASP A 221 1.78 8.75 -1.47
CA ASP A 221 2.71 7.61 -1.42
C ASP A 221 2.18 6.48 -2.32
N ASP A 222 2.87 6.24 -3.43
CA ASP A 222 2.49 5.28 -4.46
C ASP A 222 2.98 3.85 -4.19
N VAL A 223 3.73 3.65 -3.11
CA VAL A 223 4.31 2.35 -2.73
C VAL A 223 3.63 1.78 -1.49
N ALA A 224 3.52 2.60 -0.45
CA ALA A 224 2.83 2.30 0.80
C ALA A 224 1.65 3.25 0.91
N ASN A 225 0.60 2.98 0.12
CA ASN A 225 -0.57 3.84 0.00
C ASN A 225 -1.15 4.19 1.37
N VAL A 226 -1.68 5.40 1.52
CA VAL A 226 -2.19 5.95 2.79
C VAL A 226 -3.23 5.07 3.50
N GLN A 227 -3.86 4.15 2.77
CA GLN A 227 -4.78 3.13 3.28
C GLN A 227 -4.10 2.13 4.24
N ASN A 228 -2.78 1.97 4.19
CA ASN A 228 -2.00 1.19 5.16
C ASN A 228 -2.21 1.68 6.59
N GLU A 229 -2.28 3.00 6.80
CA GLU A 229 -2.55 3.60 8.10
C GLU A 229 -3.92 3.16 8.64
N ARG A 230 -4.93 3.15 7.76
CA ARG A 230 -6.28 2.70 8.14
C ARG A 230 -6.30 1.24 8.56
N ALA A 231 -5.58 0.35 7.87
CA ALA A 231 -5.48 -1.05 8.26
C ALA A 231 -4.87 -1.22 9.66
N TYR A 232 -3.84 -0.44 9.98
CA TYR A 232 -3.19 -0.46 11.29
C TYR A 232 -4.07 0.12 12.40
N ALA A 233 -4.70 1.26 12.14
CA ALA A 233 -5.64 1.87 13.06
C ALA A 233 -6.82 0.93 13.37
N ASP A 234 -7.31 0.21 12.38
CA ASP A 234 -8.40 -0.75 12.55
C ASP A 234 -8.02 -1.91 13.47
N VAL A 235 -6.83 -2.51 13.29
CA VAL A 235 -6.37 -3.60 14.18
C VAL A 235 -6.07 -3.10 15.60
N VAL A 236 -5.46 -1.92 15.75
CA VAL A 236 -5.21 -1.29 17.05
C VAL A 236 -6.52 -0.97 17.78
N ARG A 237 -7.51 -0.45 17.06
CA ARG A 237 -8.85 -0.16 17.58
C ARG A 237 -9.57 -1.43 18.02
N LYS A 238 -9.52 -2.48 17.20
CA LYS A 238 -10.10 -3.80 17.52
C LYS A 238 -9.47 -4.43 18.77
N ALA A 239 -8.18 -4.18 19.00
CA ALA A 239 -7.48 -4.58 20.21
C ALA A 239 -7.73 -3.68 21.43
N GLY A 240 -8.51 -2.59 21.28
CA GLY A 240 -8.84 -1.66 22.36
C GLY A 240 -7.76 -0.61 22.67
N ASN A 241 -6.73 -0.49 21.84
CA ASN A 241 -5.53 0.33 22.12
C ASN A 241 -5.48 1.66 21.37
N ARG A 242 -6.63 2.17 20.89
CA ARG A 242 -6.71 3.45 20.14
C ARG A 242 -6.13 4.66 20.90
N SER A 243 -6.03 4.59 22.23
CA SER A 243 -5.42 5.66 23.04
C SER A 243 -3.91 5.76 22.85
N PHE A 244 -3.26 4.70 22.34
CA PHE A 244 -1.82 4.65 22.09
C PHE A 244 -1.43 5.07 20.67
N LEU A 245 -2.38 5.15 19.72
CA LEU A 245 -2.09 5.49 18.34
C LEU A 245 -2.59 6.89 17.97
N ARG A 246 -1.76 7.64 17.26
CA ARG A 246 -2.14 8.80 16.47
C ARG A 246 -1.55 8.66 15.08
N GLU A 247 -2.22 9.23 14.10
CA GLU A 247 -1.83 9.20 12.70
C GLU A 247 -1.65 10.66 12.25
N ALA A 248 -0.54 10.95 11.60
CA ALA A 248 -0.29 12.22 10.94
C ALA A 248 -0.15 11.97 9.44
N VAL A 249 -0.75 12.84 8.64
CA VAL A 249 -0.74 12.70 7.19
C VAL A 249 -0.18 13.96 6.58
N VAL A 250 0.72 13.79 5.61
CA VAL A 250 1.37 14.88 4.87
C VAL A 250 0.83 14.91 3.44
N GLN A 251 0.42 16.08 3.00
CA GLN A 251 0.01 16.36 1.63
C GLN A 251 1.24 16.41 0.71
N ARG A 252 1.81 15.25 0.39
CA ARG A 252 2.96 15.13 -0.52
C ARG A 252 2.90 13.86 -1.37
N ALA A 253 3.40 13.98 -2.60
CA ALA A 253 3.64 12.89 -3.53
C ALA A 253 4.86 12.04 -3.14
N ALA A 254 4.90 10.83 -3.72
CA ALA A 254 5.96 9.84 -3.65
C ALA A 254 6.20 9.18 -2.29
N HIS A 255 6.82 7.99 -2.33
CA HIS A 255 7.14 7.20 -1.15
C HIS A 255 8.18 7.88 -0.24
N CYS A 256 7.86 8.00 1.04
CA CYS A 256 8.73 8.54 2.10
C CYS A 256 9.25 9.98 1.89
N PHE A 257 8.55 10.81 1.10
CA PHE A 257 8.95 12.20 0.89
C PHE A 257 8.46 13.11 2.03
N PHE A 258 9.26 13.23 3.09
CA PHE A 258 9.00 14.11 4.24
C PHE A 258 10.14 15.11 4.43
N THR A 259 9.84 16.32 4.91
CA THR A 259 10.90 17.25 5.32
C THR A 259 11.47 16.84 6.67
N SER A 260 12.67 17.34 6.98
CA SER A 260 13.23 17.20 8.33
C SER A 260 12.35 17.89 9.35
N ALA A 261 11.76 19.05 9.01
CA ALA A 261 10.87 19.78 9.91
C ALA A 261 9.62 18.98 10.29
N GLU A 262 8.99 18.30 9.33
CA GLU A 262 7.84 17.42 9.58
C GLU A 262 8.22 16.22 10.46
N THR A 263 9.35 15.59 10.17
CA THR A 263 9.85 14.45 10.96
C THR A 263 10.14 14.88 12.41
N ILE A 264 10.77 16.04 12.60
CA ILE A 264 11.05 16.61 13.93
C ILE A 264 9.76 16.97 14.65
N ALA A 265 8.80 17.60 13.98
CA ALA A 265 7.51 17.96 14.59
C ALA A 265 6.73 16.73 15.07
N ALA A 266 6.72 15.64 14.29
CA ALA A 266 6.14 14.37 14.70
C ALA A 266 6.87 13.79 15.91
N LEU A 267 8.21 13.74 15.89
CA LEU A 267 9.01 13.24 17.01
C LEU A 267 8.80 14.06 18.29
N GLN A 268 8.79 15.40 18.20
CA GLN A 268 8.51 16.27 19.34
C GLN A 268 7.11 16.05 19.90
N THR A 269 6.12 15.79 19.04
CA THR A 269 4.76 15.44 19.46
C THR A 269 4.71 14.13 20.24
N LEU A 270 5.45 13.11 19.78
CA LEU A 270 5.61 11.87 20.53
C LEU A 270 6.32 12.10 21.88
N ILE A 271 7.41 12.87 21.91
CA ILE A 271 8.13 13.19 23.16
C ILE A 271 7.19 13.88 24.16
N ARG A 272 6.40 14.87 23.73
CA ARG A 272 5.38 15.50 24.58
C ARG A 272 4.37 14.50 25.14
N ARG A 273 3.95 13.52 24.34
CA ARG A 273 3.07 12.43 24.80
C ARG A 273 3.72 11.55 25.87
N LEU A 274 5.04 11.34 25.79
CA LEU A 274 5.80 10.58 26.78
C LEU A 274 5.94 11.37 28.08
N ASP A 275 6.26 12.66 27.99
CA ASP A 275 6.47 13.52 29.17
C ASP A 275 5.17 13.82 29.93
N THR A 276 4.05 14.01 29.22
CA THR A 276 2.79 14.49 29.82
C THR A 276 1.75 13.40 30.04
N ALA A 277 2.02 12.19 29.55
CA ALA A 277 1.06 11.10 29.48
C ALA A 277 -0.23 11.37 28.65
N GLU A 278 -0.31 12.49 27.92
CA GLU A 278 -1.48 12.90 27.13
C GLU A 278 -1.10 13.27 25.69
N TRP A 279 -1.97 12.95 24.74
CA TRP A 279 -1.78 13.40 23.36
C TRP A 279 -2.18 14.87 23.23
N ARG A 280 -1.27 15.71 22.72
CA ARG A 280 -1.51 17.14 22.48
C ARG A 280 -0.84 17.58 21.18
N GLY A 281 -1.54 18.42 20.42
CA GLY A 281 -1.03 18.97 19.15
C GLY A 281 -0.76 17.91 18.10
N THR A 282 -1.70 16.98 17.93
CA THR A 282 -1.62 15.89 16.94
C THR A 282 -2.42 16.19 15.68
N ASP A 283 -3.22 17.26 15.69
CA ASP A 283 -3.92 17.76 14.50
C ASP A 283 -2.94 18.44 13.53
N ALA A 284 -3.34 18.52 12.26
CA ALA A 284 -2.50 19.04 11.20
C ALA A 284 -2.04 20.48 11.43
N ARG A 285 -2.91 21.32 12.01
CA ARG A 285 -2.57 22.72 12.29
C ARG A 285 -1.42 22.79 13.30
N ALA A 286 -1.54 22.11 14.43
CA ALA A 286 -0.51 22.13 15.46
C ALA A 286 0.82 21.54 14.98
N LEU A 287 0.78 20.48 14.15
CA LEU A 287 1.97 19.88 13.55
C LEU A 287 2.65 20.83 12.56
N ASN A 288 1.88 21.53 11.71
CA ASN A 288 2.41 22.54 10.80
C ASN A 288 3.00 23.74 11.55
N GLU A 289 2.33 24.24 12.59
CA GLU A 289 2.85 25.31 13.44
C GLU A 289 4.16 24.90 14.13
N ALA A 290 4.25 23.67 14.64
CA ALA A 290 5.47 23.13 15.24
C ALA A 290 6.62 22.99 14.22
N ALA A 291 6.32 22.49 13.01
CA ALA A 291 7.31 22.36 11.95
C ALA A 291 7.80 23.72 11.44
N ALA A 292 6.90 24.68 11.21
CA ALA A 292 7.22 26.02 10.73
C ALA A 292 7.99 26.89 11.76
N ALA A 293 7.98 26.50 13.04
CA ALA A 293 8.78 27.14 14.08
C ALA A 293 10.26 26.69 14.07
N LEU A 294 10.60 25.65 13.31
CA LEU A 294 11.97 25.16 13.16
C LEU A 294 12.74 25.99 12.11
N PRO A 295 14.08 25.97 12.12
CA PRO A 295 14.88 26.64 11.09
C PRO A 295 14.50 26.17 9.67
N ASN A 296 14.33 27.13 8.75
CA ASN A 296 13.97 26.86 7.34
C ASN A 296 14.94 25.91 6.61
N LEU A 297 16.15 25.67 7.14
CA LEU A 297 17.06 24.66 6.58
C LEU A 297 16.50 23.23 6.67
N TYR A 298 15.49 22.99 7.53
CA TYR A 298 14.81 21.71 7.68
C TYR A 298 13.58 21.56 6.76
N ASP A 299 13.18 22.62 6.06
CA ASP A 299 12.08 22.67 5.10
C ASP A 299 12.56 22.30 3.69
N ILE A 300 13.39 21.27 3.59
CA ILE A 300 14.02 20.86 2.34
C ILE A 300 13.59 19.43 2.02
N LEU A 301 13.15 19.21 0.78
CA LEU A 301 13.04 17.87 0.22
C LEU A 301 14.38 17.48 -0.41
N PHE A 302 14.90 16.31 -0.01
CA PHE A 302 16.11 15.75 -0.59
C PHE A 302 15.71 14.89 -1.80
N GLY A 303 15.99 15.38 -3.01
CA GLY A 303 15.70 14.72 -4.29
C GLY A 303 16.47 15.36 -5.46
N PRO A 304 16.15 15.03 -6.72
CA PRO A 304 16.68 15.73 -7.89
C PRO A 304 16.19 17.19 -7.87
N GLY A 305 17.02 18.09 -7.34
CA GLY A 305 16.64 19.47 -7.02
C GLY A 305 16.35 19.63 -5.52
N THR A 306 17.12 20.48 -4.87
CA THR A 306 16.92 20.84 -3.46
C THR A 306 15.97 22.04 -3.42
N GLU A 307 14.68 21.79 -3.24
CA GLU A 307 13.68 22.86 -3.20
C GLU A 307 13.15 23.05 -1.77
N PRO A 308 13.10 24.30 -1.28
CA PRO A 308 12.40 24.63 -0.05
C PRO A 308 10.90 24.36 -0.20
N VAL A 309 10.33 23.54 0.67
CA VAL A 309 8.89 23.32 0.75
C VAL A 309 8.39 23.52 2.16
N ARG A 310 7.23 24.15 2.30
CA ARG A 310 6.61 24.31 3.62
C ARG A 310 6.11 22.95 4.14
N PRO A 311 6.03 22.79 5.48
CA PRO A 311 5.32 21.67 6.09
C PRO A 311 3.88 21.59 5.56
N ALA A 312 3.41 20.37 5.30
CA ALA A 312 2.15 20.14 4.61
C ALA A 312 1.28 19.10 5.32
N PHE A 313 1.29 19.06 6.66
CA PHE A 313 0.36 18.20 7.39
C PHE A 313 -1.09 18.56 7.05
N ARG A 314 -1.94 17.54 6.94
CA ARG A 314 -3.36 17.68 6.61
C ARG A 314 -4.21 16.73 7.44
N ASP A 315 -5.34 17.21 7.93
CA ASP A 315 -6.35 16.34 8.53
C ASP A 315 -6.96 15.49 7.40
N TYR A 316 -6.83 14.17 7.52
CA TYR A 316 -7.13 13.25 6.44
C TYR A 316 -7.80 11.99 6.97
N GLU A 317 -8.88 11.57 6.32
CA GLU A 317 -9.54 10.28 6.59
C GLU A 317 -9.26 9.34 5.41
N SER A 318 -8.47 8.30 5.69
CA SER A 318 -8.05 7.34 4.69
C SER A 318 -9.14 6.30 4.42
N ALA A 319 -9.26 5.90 3.15
CA ALA A 319 -10.14 4.82 2.75
C ALA A 319 -9.70 3.48 3.39
N PRO A 320 -10.61 2.51 3.57
CA PRO A 320 -10.23 1.19 4.07
C PRO A 320 -9.29 0.48 3.10
N PHE A 321 -8.20 -0.09 3.62
CA PHE A 321 -7.30 -0.93 2.83
C PHE A 321 -8.05 -2.08 2.13
N LEU A 322 -7.67 -2.37 0.88
CA LEU A 322 -8.40 -3.32 0.04
C LEU A 322 -8.20 -4.77 0.47
N ARG A 323 -7.00 -5.11 0.97
CA ARG A 323 -6.59 -6.49 1.32
C ARG A 323 -6.14 -6.62 2.78
N PRO A 324 -6.96 -6.24 3.77
CA PRO A 324 -6.54 -6.22 5.17
C PRO A 324 -6.22 -7.64 5.64
N PHE A 325 -5.10 -7.81 6.33
CA PHE A 325 -4.72 -9.06 6.97
C PHE A 325 -4.05 -8.77 8.31
N ASP A 326 -4.58 -9.38 9.38
CA ASP A 326 -4.11 -9.18 10.75
C ASP A 326 -3.98 -10.52 11.49
N ALA A 327 -3.41 -10.51 12.70
CA ALA A 327 -3.24 -11.72 13.50
C ALA A 327 -4.55 -12.46 13.84
N SER A 328 -5.72 -11.81 13.76
CA SER A 328 -7.00 -12.48 13.99
C SER A 328 -7.40 -13.41 12.85
N HIS A 329 -6.86 -13.22 11.65
CA HIS A 329 -7.08 -14.10 10.50
C HIS A 329 -6.41 -15.47 10.70
N GLN A 330 -5.39 -15.55 11.56
CA GLN A 330 -4.71 -16.80 11.89
C GLN A 330 -5.40 -17.62 12.98
N SER A 331 -6.46 -17.11 13.62
CA SER A 331 -7.16 -17.86 14.67
C SER A 331 -7.79 -19.15 14.11
N PRO A 332 -7.76 -20.28 14.83
CA PRO A 332 -8.30 -21.57 14.35
C PRO A 332 -9.76 -21.50 13.86
N ARG A 333 -10.57 -20.59 14.44
CA ARG A 333 -11.95 -20.31 14.02
C ARG A 333 -12.08 -19.68 12.63
N ASN A 334 -11.05 -18.98 12.15
CA ASN A 334 -11.05 -18.30 10.86
C ASN A 334 -10.32 -19.12 9.78
N GLN A 335 -9.37 -19.97 10.14
CA GLN A 335 -8.70 -20.89 9.21
C GLN A 335 -9.69 -21.91 8.59
N SER A 336 -10.79 -22.25 9.28
CA SER A 336 -11.83 -23.14 8.73
C SER A 336 -12.75 -22.46 7.71
N ARG A 337 -12.73 -21.11 7.61
CA ARG A 337 -13.50 -20.34 6.61
C ARG A 337 -12.70 -20.06 5.33
N THR A 338 -11.39 -20.26 5.36
CA THR A 338 -10.48 -20.04 4.23
C THR A 338 -10.01 -21.34 3.58
N LYS A 339 -10.41 -22.51 4.09
CA LYS A 339 -10.22 -23.77 3.37
C LYS A 339 -11.19 -23.84 2.18
N PRO A 340 -10.72 -24.13 0.96
CA PRO A 340 -11.60 -24.53 -0.13
C PRO A 340 -12.42 -25.74 0.32
N ALA A 341 -13.69 -25.80 -0.07
CA ALA A 341 -14.47 -27.01 0.08
C ALA A 341 -13.72 -28.15 -0.62
N GLU A 342 -13.30 -29.16 0.13
CA GLU A 342 -12.81 -30.40 -0.45
C GLU A 342 -13.94 -30.97 -1.32
N GLU A 343 -13.70 -31.09 -2.62
CA GLU A 343 -14.54 -31.87 -3.51
C GLU A 343 -14.59 -33.29 -2.97
N THR A 344 -15.70 -33.65 -2.34
CA THR A 344 -16.09 -35.03 -2.10
C THR A 344 -16.18 -35.75 -3.44
N GLN A 345 -15.09 -36.40 -3.85
CA GLN A 345 -15.15 -37.47 -4.83
C GLN A 345 -15.91 -38.64 -4.20
N SER A 346 -17.15 -38.84 -4.67
CA SER A 346 -17.90 -40.07 -4.44
C SER A 346 -17.13 -41.24 -5.03
N ARG A 347 -16.91 -42.28 -4.21
CA ARG A 347 -16.69 -43.64 -4.71
C ARG A 347 -18.00 -44.41 -4.70
#